data_AF-A0A2S9F6D2-F1
#
_entry.id   AF-A0A2S9F6D2-F1
#
_cell.length_a   1.000
_cell.length_b   1.000
_cell.length_c   1.000
_cell.angle_alpha   90.00
_cell.angle_beta   90.00
_cell.angle_gamma   90.00
#
_symmetry.space_group_name_H-M   'P 1'
#
loop_
_entity.id
_entity.type
_entity.pdbx_description
1 polymer ?
#
loop_
_entity_poly.entity_id
_entity_poly.type
_entity_poly.pdbx_seq_one_letter_code
_entity_poly.pdbx_strand_id
1 'polypeptide(L)'
;TVEGGGGYRKIGEMLEDTDRRFPGAVWSFSIGWGCDKLITAADLAPVRSALRTAQSHGTTAYNASGDLAGMECRGGQDWSSPPSEQDVGLDSIASLPEMTSVGGTTLSTDADGTWVSEQTWFDVPLSQGTGGGVSALFDMPPWQRSASAAVGSERHNGMRMTPDVAAVADPFTGVRFVLNDQWVVGGGTSQSAPIWSALTALMNQYLLENNGTLIGDINPLLYRIAEGAPRPAYRDVTLGGNAVDNAGPGYDLVTGLGTPDIDNLVRLVELAQKVQA
;
A
#
# COMPACT_ATOMS: atom_id res chain seq x y z
N THR A 1 -12.52 14.17 -6.30
CA THR A 1 -12.10 13.65 -7.62
C THR A 1 -11.37 14.73 -8.37
N VAL A 2 -10.13 14.44 -8.75
CA VAL A 2 -9.23 15.39 -9.41
C VAL A 2 -9.49 15.33 -10.91
N GLU A 3 -10.60 15.91 -11.36
CA GLU A 3 -10.94 16.03 -12.78
C GLU A 3 -10.50 17.39 -13.32
N GLY A 4 -9.35 17.42 -13.99
CA GLY A 4 -8.82 18.59 -14.68
C GLY A 4 -7.31 18.49 -14.93
N GLY A 5 -6.86 18.91 -16.11
CA GLY A 5 -5.47 18.78 -16.62
C GLY A 5 -4.34 19.49 -15.85
N GLY A 6 -4.54 19.80 -14.58
CA GLY A 6 -3.51 20.31 -13.66
C GLY A 6 -3.59 19.71 -12.25
N GLY A 7 -4.47 18.74 -12.03
CA GLY A 7 -4.69 18.13 -10.72
C GLY A 7 -3.46 17.45 -10.14
N TYR A 8 -2.86 16.51 -10.88
CA TYR A 8 -1.63 15.83 -10.46
C TYR A 8 -0.42 16.74 -10.40
N ARG A 9 -0.39 17.83 -11.19
CA ARG A 9 0.63 18.88 -11.06
C ARG A 9 0.54 19.55 -9.68
N LYS A 10 -0.66 19.96 -9.26
CA LYS A 10 -0.88 20.55 -7.93
C LYS A 10 -0.54 19.58 -6.80
N ILE A 11 -0.80 18.28 -7.00
CA ILE A 11 -0.37 17.25 -6.04
C ILE A 11 1.16 17.23 -5.98
N GLY A 12 1.86 17.17 -7.12
CA GLY A 12 3.32 17.27 -7.16
C GLY A 12 3.87 18.49 -6.43
N GLU A 13 3.33 19.68 -6.72
CA GLU A 13 3.70 20.94 -6.05
C GLU A 13 3.46 20.90 -4.53
N MET A 14 2.35 20.29 -4.09
CA MET A 14 2.05 20.07 -2.67
C MET A 14 3.08 19.16 -2.01
N LEU A 15 3.51 18.09 -2.69
CA LEU A 15 4.52 17.18 -2.17
C LEU A 15 5.90 17.84 -2.10
N GLU A 16 6.28 18.62 -3.11
CA GLU A 16 7.51 19.41 -3.10
C GLU A 16 7.52 20.48 -2.00
N ASP A 17 6.40 21.15 -1.74
CA ASP A 17 6.28 22.06 -0.60
C ASP A 17 6.38 21.34 0.74
N THR A 18 5.72 20.19 0.86
CA THR A 18 5.73 19.38 2.07
C THR A 18 7.13 18.88 2.38
N ASP A 19 7.86 18.36 1.39
CA ASP A 19 9.24 17.90 1.55
C ASP A 19 10.19 19.03 1.94
N ARG A 20 10.06 20.22 1.32
CA ARG A 20 10.87 21.39 1.71
C ARG A 20 10.65 21.81 3.17
N ARG A 21 9.44 21.65 3.69
CA ARG A 21 9.07 22.04 5.05
C ARG A 21 9.37 20.95 6.08
N PHE A 22 9.28 19.69 5.67
CA PHE A 22 9.39 18.52 6.54
C PHE A 22 10.21 17.40 5.85
N PRO A 23 11.50 17.63 5.55
CA PRO A 23 12.33 16.63 4.89
C PRO A 23 12.49 15.40 5.78
N GLY A 24 12.37 14.21 5.19
CA GLY A 24 12.48 12.95 5.93
C GLY A 24 11.23 12.54 6.70
N ALA A 25 10.10 13.21 6.50
CA ALA A 25 8.84 12.86 7.14
C ALA A 25 8.27 11.54 6.61
N VAL A 26 7.33 10.94 7.34
CA VAL A 26 6.54 9.80 6.84
C VAL A 26 5.20 10.34 6.33
N TRP A 27 4.88 10.09 5.06
CA TRP A 27 3.67 10.57 4.42
C TRP A 27 2.61 9.47 4.35
N SER A 28 1.37 9.84 4.66
CA SER A 28 0.22 8.94 4.64
C SER A 28 -0.89 9.53 3.79
N PHE A 29 -1.33 8.76 2.79
CA PHE A 29 -2.46 9.09 1.93
C PHE A 29 -3.57 8.08 2.21
N SER A 30 -4.59 8.54 2.93
CA SER A 30 -5.75 7.74 3.33
C SER A 30 -6.94 7.91 2.39
N ILE A 31 -6.69 8.19 1.10
CA ILE A 31 -7.73 8.44 0.09
C ILE A 31 -7.27 7.97 -1.29
N GLY A 32 -8.24 7.62 -2.14
CA GLY A 32 -8.01 7.40 -3.57
C GLY A 32 -7.92 8.70 -4.38
N TRP A 33 -7.09 8.67 -5.41
CA TRP A 33 -6.72 9.73 -6.34
C TRP A 33 -7.11 9.37 -7.78
N GLY A 34 -8.23 8.68 -7.97
CA GLY A 34 -8.75 8.31 -9.29
C GLY A 34 -8.12 7.03 -9.84
N CYS A 35 -8.60 6.56 -10.99
CA CYS A 35 -8.20 5.27 -11.54
C CYS A 35 -7.11 5.38 -12.60
N ASP A 36 -6.16 4.45 -12.54
CA ASP A 36 -4.97 4.40 -13.40
C ASP A 36 -5.30 4.17 -14.89
N LYS A 37 -6.44 3.57 -15.23
CA LYS A 37 -6.94 3.45 -16.62
C LYS A 37 -7.52 4.74 -17.21
N LEU A 38 -7.84 5.73 -16.38
CA LEU A 38 -8.50 6.98 -16.81
C LEU A 38 -7.51 8.13 -17.05
N ILE A 39 -6.21 7.88 -16.87
CA ILE A 39 -5.15 8.88 -16.97
C ILE A 39 -3.94 8.30 -17.72
N THR A 40 -2.90 9.11 -17.91
CA THR A 40 -1.64 8.66 -18.51
C THR A 40 -0.49 8.70 -17.51
N ALA A 41 0.56 7.90 -17.76
CA ALA A 41 1.80 7.96 -16.98
C ALA A 41 2.45 9.37 -16.98
N ALA A 42 2.22 10.16 -18.04
CA ALA A 42 2.70 11.54 -18.13
C ALA A 42 1.98 12.49 -17.15
N ASP A 43 0.69 12.26 -16.89
CA ASP A 43 -0.08 13.05 -15.93
C ASP A 43 0.47 12.91 -14.50
N LEU A 44 0.97 11.72 -14.17
CA LEU A 44 1.57 11.40 -12.86
C LEU A 44 3.04 11.78 -12.74
N ALA A 45 3.71 12.21 -13.81
CA ALA A 45 5.14 12.52 -13.80
C ALA A 45 5.54 13.56 -12.73
N PRO A 46 4.78 14.64 -12.47
CA PRO A 46 5.08 15.58 -11.38
C PRO A 46 5.06 14.93 -10.00
N VAL A 47 4.06 14.08 -9.72
CA VAL A 47 3.93 13.37 -8.44
C VAL A 47 5.10 12.42 -8.23
N ARG A 48 5.48 11.67 -9.28
CA ARG A 48 6.63 10.77 -9.24
C ARG A 48 7.94 11.51 -8.98
N SER A 49 8.15 12.64 -9.65
CA SER A 49 9.34 13.47 -9.44
C SER A 49 9.44 13.92 -7.97
N ALA A 50 8.33 14.45 -7.43
CA ALA A 50 8.28 14.90 -6.05
C ALA A 50 8.54 13.77 -5.04
N LEU A 51 7.96 12.59 -5.24
CA LEU A 51 8.19 11.41 -4.39
C LEU A 51 9.67 10.99 -4.40
N ARG A 52 10.30 10.89 -5.57
CA ARG A 52 11.73 10.53 -5.66
C ARG A 52 12.63 11.54 -4.95
N THR A 53 12.35 12.83 -5.12
CA THR A 53 13.09 13.88 -4.41
C THR A 53 12.93 13.73 -2.90
N ALA A 54 11.69 13.57 -2.42
CA ALA A 54 11.44 13.42 -0.99
C ALA A 54 12.10 12.15 -0.41
N GLN A 55 12.06 11.04 -1.14
CA GLN A 55 12.72 9.79 -0.76
C GLN A 55 14.23 9.94 -0.63
N SER A 56 14.85 10.78 -1.47
CA SER A 56 16.28 11.10 -1.35
C SER A 56 16.64 11.87 -0.07
N HIS A 57 15.64 12.51 0.56
CA HIS A 57 15.75 13.16 1.87
C HIS A 57 15.32 12.24 3.03
N GLY A 58 15.01 10.96 2.76
CA GLY A 58 14.59 9.98 3.76
C GLY A 58 13.08 9.89 3.98
N THR A 59 12.27 10.58 3.17
CA THR A 59 10.80 10.53 3.26
C THR A 59 10.29 9.16 2.79
N THR A 60 9.45 8.51 3.59
CA THR A 60 8.74 7.28 3.18
C THR A 60 7.26 7.60 2.98
N ALA A 61 6.66 7.13 1.90
CA ALA A 61 5.29 7.47 1.53
C ALA A 61 4.41 6.23 1.34
N TYR A 62 3.22 6.27 1.95
CA TYR A 62 2.22 5.20 1.91
C TYR A 62 0.91 5.73 1.34
N ASN A 63 0.26 4.94 0.49
CA ASN A 63 -1.09 5.22 0.01
C ASN A 63 -2.00 4.01 0.17
N ALA A 64 -3.24 4.26 0.57
CA ALA A 64 -4.32 3.29 0.58
C ALA A 64 -4.48 2.68 -0.82
N SER A 65 -4.54 1.35 -0.92
CA SER A 65 -4.64 0.69 -2.23
C SER A 65 -6.01 0.84 -2.90
N GLY A 66 -7.05 1.17 -2.11
CA GLY A 66 -8.42 1.29 -2.57
C GLY A 66 -9.38 0.46 -1.73
N ASP A 67 -10.66 0.85 -1.75
CA ASP A 67 -11.72 0.25 -0.93
C ASP A 67 -12.80 -0.43 -1.81
N LEU A 68 -12.59 -0.51 -3.13
CA LEU A 68 -13.52 -1.08 -4.11
C LEU A 68 -13.08 -2.47 -4.61
N ALA A 69 -12.35 -3.23 -3.77
CA ALA A 69 -11.96 -4.60 -4.04
C ALA A 69 -11.21 -4.82 -5.38
N GLY A 70 -10.37 -3.85 -5.79
CA GLY A 70 -9.64 -3.87 -7.06
C GLY A 70 -10.41 -3.30 -8.25
N MET A 71 -11.55 -2.65 -7.99
CA MET A 71 -12.40 -2.00 -8.99
C MET A 71 -12.38 -0.48 -8.85
N GLU A 72 -11.21 0.13 -8.69
CA GLU A 72 -11.10 1.58 -8.48
C GLU A 72 -11.50 2.42 -9.71
N CYS A 73 -11.71 1.78 -10.86
CA CYS A 73 -12.26 2.43 -12.05
C CYS A 73 -13.79 2.42 -12.09
N ARG A 74 -14.46 1.82 -11.08
CA ARG A 74 -15.91 1.87 -10.94
C ARG A 74 -16.35 3.31 -10.68
N GLY A 75 -16.92 3.93 -11.71
CA GLY A 75 -17.47 5.28 -11.60
C GLY A 75 -18.68 5.30 -10.67
N GLY A 76 -18.73 6.27 -9.74
CA GLY A 76 -19.78 6.36 -8.71
C GLY A 76 -21.19 6.71 -9.20
N GLN A 77 -21.50 6.55 -10.49
CA GLN A 77 -22.80 6.92 -11.07
C GLN A 77 -23.84 5.80 -11.03
N ASP A 78 -23.43 4.53 -10.91
CA ASP A 78 -24.37 3.42 -10.75
C ASP A 78 -23.80 2.26 -9.92
N TRP A 79 -23.88 2.42 -8.60
CA TRP A 79 -23.51 1.39 -7.63
C TRP A 79 -24.43 0.16 -7.66
N SER A 80 -25.56 0.23 -8.38
CA SER A 80 -26.52 -0.87 -8.52
C SER A 80 -26.24 -1.77 -9.73
N SER A 81 -25.46 -1.29 -10.70
CA SER A 81 -25.02 -2.09 -11.84
C SER A 81 -24.02 -3.18 -11.41
N PRO A 82 -24.13 -4.42 -11.95
CA PRO A 82 -23.15 -5.46 -11.72
C PRO A 82 -21.74 -5.01 -12.12
N PRO A 83 -20.68 -5.42 -11.39
CA PRO A 83 -19.32 -5.13 -11.79
C PRO A 83 -18.95 -5.73 -13.14
N SER A 84 -18.05 -5.07 -13.85
CA SER A 84 -17.55 -5.45 -15.17
C SER A 84 -16.03 -5.25 -15.28
N GLU A 85 -15.40 -5.80 -16.31
CA GLU A 85 -13.94 -5.70 -16.50
C GLU A 85 -13.44 -4.25 -16.66
N GLN A 86 -14.31 -3.32 -17.08
CA GLN A 86 -13.96 -1.90 -17.19
C GLN A 86 -13.84 -1.21 -15.83
N ASP A 87 -14.45 -1.78 -14.79
CA ASP A 87 -14.40 -1.27 -13.43
C ASP A 87 -13.09 -1.66 -12.74
N VAL A 88 -12.45 -2.75 -13.18
CA VAL A 88 -11.15 -3.21 -12.67
C VAL A 88 -10.09 -2.15 -12.93
N GLY A 89 -9.33 -1.81 -11.91
CA GLY A 89 -8.14 -0.97 -12.01
C GLY A 89 -7.74 -0.44 -10.63
N LEU A 90 -6.66 0.33 -10.62
CA LEU A 90 -5.97 0.69 -9.40
C LEU A 90 -6.09 2.17 -9.10
N ASP A 91 -5.90 2.52 -7.83
CA ASP A 91 -5.64 3.89 -7.46
C ASP A 91 -4.40 4.45 -8.19
N SER A 92 -4.56 5.60 -8.84
CA SER A 92 -3.53 6.22 -9.68
C SER A 92 -2.24 6.55 -8.92
N ILE A 93 -2.34 6.97 -7.65
CA ILE A 93 -1.16 7.32 -6.85
C ILE A 93 -0.62 6.08 -6.13
N ALA A 94 -1.47 5.17 -5.66
CA ALA A 94 -1.03 3.94 -5.02
C ALA A 94 -0.32 3.02 -6.03
N SER A 95 -0.71 3.05 -7.30
CA SER A 95 -0.05 2.29 -8.38
C SER A 95 1.31 2.85 -8.79
N LEU A 96 1.75 4.00 -8.28
CA LEU A 96 3.10 4.51 -8.54
C LEU A 96 4.17 3.53 -8.01
N PRO A 97 5.25 3.24 -8.78
CA PRO A 97 6.39 2.46 -8.28
C PRO A 97 7.07 3.09 -7.05
N GLU A 98 7.04 4.42 -6.96
CA GLU A 98 7.63 5.19 -5.87
C GLU A 98 6.74 5.27 -4.63
N MET A 99 5.49 4.82 -4.69
CA MET A 99 4.58 4.80 -3.55
C MET A 99 4.51 3.40 -2.97
N THR A 100 4.49 3.27 -1.64
CA THR A 100 4.14 1.99 -1.01
C THR A 100 2.62 1.88 -0.93
N SER A 101 2.04 1.01 -1.76
CA SER A 101 0.61 0.70 -1.79
C SER A 101 0.26 -0.22 -0.62
N VAL A 102 -0.74 0.17 0.17
CA VAL A 102 -1.14 -0.54 1.39
C VAL A 102 -2.55 -1.10 1.25
N GLY A 103 -2.64 -2.43 1.19
CA GLY A 103 -3.87 -3.20 1.17
C GLY A 103 -4.48 -3.46 2.54
N GLY A 104 -5.54 -4.25 2.53
CA GLY A 104 -6.46 -4.43 3.64
C GLY A 104 -6.68 -5.88 4.05
N THR A 105 -6.67 -6.12 5.36
CA THR A 105 -6.97 -7.42 5.96
C THR A 105 -8.15 -7.34 6.93
N THR A 106 -8.71 -8.50 7.25
CA THR A 106 -9.59 -8.75 8.38
C THR A 106 -8.76 -9.40 9.49
N LEU A 107 -8.64 -8.73 10.63
CA LEU A 107 -7.74 -9.12 11.72
C LEU A 107 -8.46 -9.88 12.83
N SER A 108 -7.95 -11.06 13.18
CA SER A 108 -8.37 -11.81 14.36
C SER A 108 -7.32 -11.70 15.46
N THR A 109 -7.78 -11.39 16.68
CA THR A 109 -6.97 -11.35 17.89
C THR A 109 -7.57 -12.24 18.97
N ASP A 110 -6.73 -12.67 19.92
CA ASP A 110 -7.21 -13.33 21.13
C ASP A 110 -7.76 -12.32 22.15
N ALA A 111 -8.15 -12.82 23.33
CA ALA A 111 -8.73 -11.98 24.39
C ALA A 111 -7.77 -10.92 24.94
N ASP A 112 -6.45 -11.10 24.76
CA ASP A 112 -5.41 -10.19 25.23
C ASP A 112 -4.96 -9.22 24.11
N GLY A 113 -5.56 -9.31 22.91
CA GLY A 113 -5.20 -8.51 21.75
C GLY A 113 -3.99 -9.02 20.99
N THR A 114 -3.53 -10.25 21.27
CA THR A 114 -2.44 -10.87 20.52
C THR A 114 -2.94 -11.27 19.14
N TRP A 115 -2.11 -11.06 18.12
CA TRP A 115 -2.39 -11.51 16.76
C TRP A 115 -2.63 -13.03 16.72
N VAL A 116 -3.69 -13.47 16.05
CA VAL A 116 -4.03 -14.89 15.85
C VAL A 116 -3.95 -15.27 14.38
N SER A 117 -4.65 -14.52 13.53
CA SER A 117 -4.70 -14.78 12.08
C SER A 117 -5.25 -13.57 11.33
N GLU A 118 -4.97 -13.54 10.04
CA GLU A 118 -5.54 -12.57 9.11
C GLU A 118 -6.05 -13.25 7.84
N GLN A 119 -7.11 -12.69 7.28
CA GLN A 119 -7.60 -12.99 5.93
C GLN A 119 -7.74 -11.68 5.16
N THR A 120 -7.92 -11.76 3.84
CA THR A 120 -8.22 -10.59 3.01
C THR A 120 -9.47 -9.85 3.52
N TRP A 121 -9.50 -8.52 3.38
CA TRP A 121 -10.72 -7.75 3.57
C TRP A 121 -11.53 -7.72 2.27
N PHE A 122 -12.68 -8.40 2.25
CA PHE A 122 -13.59 -8.38 1.11
C PHE A 122 -15.05 -8.62 1.53
N ASP A 123 -15.87 -7.59 1.41
CA ASP A 123 -17.33 -7.63 1.50
C ASP A 123 -17.94 -7.75 0.09
N VAL A 124 -18.18 -9.00 -0.32
CA VAL A 124 -18.72 -9.33 -1.65
C VAL A 124 -20.08 -8.65 -1.91
N PRO A 125 -21.08 -8.69 -1.00
CA PRO A 125 -22.35 -8.00 -1.20
C PRO A 125 -22.22 -6.50 -1.49
N LEU A 126 -21.25 -5.84 -0.86
CA LEU A 126 -21.04 -4.40 -1.03
C LEU A 126 -20.03 -4.04 -2.13
N SER A 127 -19.38 -5.04 -2.74
CA SER A 127 -18.25 -4.81 -3.65
C SER A 127 -17.16 -3.93 -3.02
N GLN A 128 -16.98 -4.07 -1.70
CA GLN A 128 -16.00 -3.31 -0.92
C GLN A 128 -14.91 -4.25 -0.43
N GLY A 129 -13.68 -3.78 -0.38
CA GLY A 129 -12.56 -4.61 0.03
C GLY A 129 -11.25 -4.02 -0.39
N THR A 130 -10.17 -4.73 -0.06
CA THR A 130 -8.81 -4.32 -0.40
C THR A 130 -8.63 -4.14 -1.91
N GLY A 131 -8.18 -2.95 -2.29
CA GLY A 131 -7.65 -2.68 -3.62
C GLY A 131 -6.40 -3.52 -3.88
N GLY A 132 -6.22 -3.94 -5.12
CA GLY A 132 -5.11 -4.78 -5.53
C GLY A 132 -5.29 -5.29 -6.95
N GLY A 133 -4.19 -5.65 -7.58
CA GLY A 133 -4.14 -5.99 -9.00
C GLY A 133 -2.91 -5.42 -9.69
N VAL A 134 -3.03 -5.20 -10.99
CA VAL A 134 -1.90 -4.93 -11.88
C VAL A 134 -2.10 -3.59 -12.57
N SER A 135 -1.07 -2.74 -12.54
CA SER A 135 -1.16 -1.38 -13.07
C SER A 135 -1.34 -1.38 -14.59
N ALA A 136 -2.20 -0.48 -15.07
CA ALA A 136 -2.35 -0.18 -16.49
C ALA A 136 -1.25 0.74 -17.04
N LEU A 137 -0.44 1.35 -16.18
CA LEU A 137 0.47 2.45 -16.54
C LEU A 137 1.95 2.16 -16.37
N PHE A 138 2.31 1.35 -15.38
CA PHE A 138 3.71 1.22 -14.96
C PHE A 138 4.22 -0.20 -15.13
N ASP A 139 5.35 -0.33 -15.83
CA ASP A 139 6.12 -1.56 -15.91
C ASP A 139 6.54 -2.04 -14.51
N MET A 140 6.72 -3.34 -14.38
CA MET A 140 7.18 -3.98 -13.15
C MET A 140 8.54 -3.42 -12.71
N PRO A 141 8.63 -2.86 -11.50
CA PRO A 141 9.91 -2.42 -10.97
C PRO A 141 10.87 -3.60 -10.75
N PRO A 142 12.19 -3.41 -10.93
CA PRO A 142 13.18 -4.49 -10.78
C PRO A 142 13.13 -5.26 -9.46
N TRP A 143 12.72 -4.60 -8.36
CA TRP A 143 12.60 -5.18 -7.03
C TRP A 143 11.39 -6.11 -6.88
N GLN A 144 10.40 -6.04 -7.77
CA GLN A 144 9.21 -6.90 -7.75
C GLN A 144 9.42 -8.24 -8.47
N ARG A 145 10.52 -8.42 -9.22
CA ARG A 145 10.72 -9.60 -10.09
C ARG A 145 10.75 -10.94 -9.35
N SER A 146 11.34 -11.00 -8.17
CA SER A 146 11.39 -12.25 -7.40
C SER A 146 10.01 -12.57 -6.83
N ALA A 147 9.28 -11.56 -6.34
CA ALA A 147 7.91 -11.71 -5.87
C ALA A 147 6.94 -12.09 -6.99
N SER A 148 7.18 -11.63 -8.22
CA SER A 148 6.31 -11.95 -9.37
C SER A 148 6.34 -13.44 -9.74
N ALA A 149 7.30 -14.24 -9.24
CA ALA A 149 7.25 -15.68 -9.43
C ALA A 149 6.04 -16.34 -8.74
N ALA A 150 5.45 -15.70 -7.73
CA ALA A 150 4.24 -16.15 -7.05
C ALA A 150 2.95 -15.82 -7.83
N VAL A 151 3.01 -14.88 -8.78
CA VAL A 151 1.89 -14.47 -9.62
C VAL A 151 2.15 -14.98 -11.04
N GLY A 152 1.24 -15.76 -11.62
CA GLY A 152 1.42 -16.27 -13.00
C GLY A 152 1.77 -15.15 -13.99
N SER A 153 2.65 -15.42 -14.97
CA SER A 153 3.15 -14.38 -15.87
C SER A 153 2.06 -13.76 -16.74
N GLU A 154 1.03 -14.55 -17.06
CA GLU A 154 -0.19 -14.14 -17.74
C GLU A 154 -1.07 -13.20 -16.91
N ARG A 155 -0.94 -13.22 -15.58
CA ARG A 155 -1.71 -12.38 -14.66
C ARG A 155 -1.07 -11.01 -14.48
N HIS A 156 0.26 -10.95 -14.32
CA HIS A 156 0.95 -9.68 -14.11
C HIS A 156 1.43 -8.99 -15.40
N ASN A 157 1.58 -9.71 -16.51
CA ASN A 157 1.98 -9.17 -17.83
C ASN A 157 3.18 -8.19 -17.82
N GLY A 158 4.13 -8.41 -16.92
CA GLY A 158 5.31 -7.54 -16.74
C GLY A 158 5.04 -6.15 -16.16
N MET A 159 3.86 -5.90 -15.57
CA MET A 159 3.46 -4.61 -15.01
C MET A 159 3.61 -4.57 -13.48
N ARG A 160 3.58 -3.36 -12.90
CA ARG A 160 3.62 -3.10 -11.44
C ARG A 160 2.43 -3.75 -10.75
N MET A 161 2.71 -4.60 -9.77
CA MET A 161 1.72 -5.33 -8.99
C MET A 161 1.39 -4.58 -7.70
N THR A 162 0.14 -4.57 -7.25
CA THR A 162 -0.33 -3.93 -6.00
C THR A 162 -1.23 -4.88 -5.20
N PRO A 163 -1.37 -4.68 -3.88
CA PRO A 163 -0.61 -3.75 -3.05
C PRO A 163 0.82 -4.25 -2.82
N ASP A 164 1.66 -3.45 -2.15
CA ASP A 164 3.01 -3.87 -1.76
C ASP A 164 2.96 -4.63 -0.42
N VAL A 165 2.13 -4.16 0.51
CA VAL A 165 1.94 -4.70 1.86
C VAL A 165 0.48 -4.52 2.30
N ALA A 166 0.06 -5.11 3.41
CA ALA A 166 -1.28 -4.92 3.97
C ALA A 166 -1.28 -4.62 5.47
N ALA A 167 -2.40 -4.12 5.97
CA ALA A 167 -2.74 -4.01 7.38
C ALA A 167 -4.27 -4.06 7.56
N VAL A 168 -4.74 -4.16 8.81
CA VAL A 168 -6.17 -4.23 9.13
C VAL A 168 -6.96 -3.09 8.47
N ALA A 169 -8.03 -3.49 7.76
CA ALA A 169 -8.91 -2.61 7.01
C ALA A 169 -10.38 -2.98 7.16
N ASP A 170 -10.74 -4.21 7.51
CA ASP A 170 -12.14 -4.59 7.63
C ASP A 170 -12.83 -3.79 8.76
N PRO A 171 -13.90 -3.01 8.48
CA PRO A 171 -14.65 -2.30 9.52
C PRO A 171 -15.18 -3.20 10.65
N PHE A 172 -15.36 -4.50 10.44
CA PHE A 172 -15.75 -5.45 11.49
C PHE A 172 -14.62 -5.75 12.49
N THR A 173 -13.37 -5.51 12.10
CA THR A 173 -12.15 -5.71 12.92
C THR A 173 -11.33 -4.43 13.10
N GLY A 174 -11.88 -3.30 12.66
CA GLY A 174 -11.16 -2.05 12.49
C GLY A 174 -11.01 -1.23 13.78
N VAL A 175 -10.35 -0.08 13.64
CA VAL A 175 -10.02 0.80 14.77
C VAL A 175 -11.22 1.65 15.21
N ARG A 176 -11.38 1.80 16.53
CA ARG A 176 -12.31 2.77 17.14
C ARG A 176 -11.72 4.16 17.15
N PHE A 177 -12.50 5.15 16.71
CA PHE A 177 -12.12 6.56 16.74
C PHE A 177 -13.33 7.44 17.08
N VAL A 178 -13.07 8.72 17.34
CA VAL A 178 -14.10 9.70 17.67
C VAL A 178 -14.42 10.53 16.43
N LEU A 179 -15.68 10.54 16.04
CA LEU A 179 -16.22 11.40 14.99
C LEU A 179 -17.46 12.10 15.51
N ASN A 180 -17.49 13.44 15.45
CA ASN A 180 -18.60 14.26 15.97
C ASN A 180 -18.97 13.89 17.42
N ASP A 181 -17.96 13.79 18.29
CA ASP A 181 -18.08 13.40 19.70
C ASP A 181 -18.71 12.01 19.93
N GLN A 182 -18.76 11.15 18.91
CA GLN A 182 -19.27 9.77 19.01
C GLN A 182 -18.16 8.75 18.73
N TRP A 183 -18.18 7.66 19.48
CA TRP A 183 -17.35 6.50 19.20
C TRP A 183 -17.91 5.77 17.98
N VAL A 184 -17.08 5.66 16.94
CA VAL A 184 -17.36 4.92 15.71
C VAL A 184 -16.23 3.93 15.45
N VAL A 185 -16.52 2.90 14.66
CA VAL A 185 -15.49 1.97 14.15
C VAL A 185 -15.28 2.30 12.68
N GLY A 186 -14.01 2.40 12.29
CA GLY A 186 -13.62 2.63 10.90
C GLY A 186 -12.86 1.45 10.34
N GLY A 187 -12.85 1.37 9.03
CA GLY A 187 -12.02 0.45 8.27
C GLY A 187 -11.51 1.14 7.01
N GLY A 188 -11.42 0.38 5.92
CA GLY A 188 -10.81 0.83 4.67
C GLY A 188 -9.29 0.66 4.69
N THR A 189 -8.71 0.51 3.51
CA THR A 189 -7.26 0.69 3.30
C THR A 189 -6.81 2.11 3.65
N SER A 190 -7.78 3.05 3.68
CA SER A 190 -7.67 4.37 4.31
C SER A 190 -7.16 4.32 5.76
N GLN A 191 -7.44 3.24 6.50
CA GLN A 191 -6.90 2.95 7.84
C GLN A 191 -5.55 2.21 7.78
N SER A 192 -5.35 1.31 6.81
CA SER A 192 -4.12 0.55 6.67
C SER A 192 -2.90 1.45 6.38
N ALA A 193 -3.05 2.45 5.50
CA ALA A 193 -1.98 3.38 5.15
C ALA A 193 -1.40 4.16 6.36
N PRO A 194 -2.21 4.77 7.25
CA PRO A 194 -1.69 5.44 8.43
C PRO A 194 -1.13 4.48 9.49
N ILE A 195 -1.60 3.23 9.55
CA ILE A 195 -0.96 2.19 10.38
C ILE A 195 0.49 1.98 9.92
N TRP A 196 0.71 1.71 8.64
CA TRP A 196 2.07 1.57 8.10
C TRP A 196 2.91 2.84 8.26
N SER A 197 2.31 4.01 8.12
CA SER A 197 2.99 5.30 8.33
C SER A 197 3.47 5.46 9.78
N ALA A 198 2.62 5.13 10.75
CA ALA A 198 2.97 5.20 12.17
C ALA A 198 4.04 4.15 12.54
N LEU A 199 3.92 2.94 12.01
CA LEU A 199 4.93 1.88 12.20
C LEU A 199 6.28 2.31 11.64
N THR A 200 6.31 2.96 10.47
CA THR A 200 7.55 3.48 9.88
C THR A 200 8.15 4.64 10.65
N ALA A 201 7.32 5.50 11.28
CA ALA A 201 7.83 6.51 12.19
C ALA A 201 8.56 5.87 13.39
N LEU A 202 8.00 4.79 13.96
CA LEU A 202 8.66 4.02 15.03
C LEU A 202 9.93 3.31 14.54
N MET A 203 9.92 2.75 13.33
CA MET A 203 11.12 2.16 12.73
C MET A 203 12.22 3.19 12.52
N ASN A 204 11.88 4.37 11.99
CA ASN A 204 12.84 5.48 11.83
C ASN A 204 13.43 5.90 13.18
N GLN A 205 12.61 6.01 14.23
CA GLN A 205 13.11 6.29 15.58
C GLN A 205 14.12 5.23 16.04
N TYR A 206 13.75 3.96 15.97
CA TYR A 206 14.63 2.85 16.34
C TYR A 206 15.94 2.87 15.55
N LEU A 207 15.89 3.08 14.24
CA LEU A 207 17.09 3.11 13.39
C LEU A 207 18.02 4.26 13.79
N LEU A 208 17.49 5.47 14.00
CA LEU A 208 18.29 6.61 14.42
C LEU A 208 18.94 6.40 15.80
N GLU A 209 18.23 5.78 16.74
CA GLU A 209 18.78 5.39 18.05
C GLU A 209 19.89 4.32 17.94
N ASN A 210 19.95 3.58 16.84
CA ASN A 210 20.92 2.52 16.57
C ASN A 210 21.97 2.89 15.49
N ASN A 211 22.21 4.19 15.27
CA ASN A 211 23.16 4.73 14.28
C ASN A 211 22.83 4.38 12.81
N GLY A 212 21.57 4.07 12.52
CA GLY A 212 21.02 3.96 11.18
C GLY A 212 20.59 5.32 10.61
N THR A 213 19.93 5.28 9.46
CA THR A 213 19.37 6.45 8.78
C THR A 213 17.88 6.32 8.60
N LEU A 214 17.21 7.42 8.25
CA LEU A 214 15.83 7.38 7.78
C LEU A 214 15.69 6.43 6.58
N ILE A 215 14.55 5.76 6.49
CA ILE A 215 14.32 4.68 5.52
C ILE A 215 14.23 5.18 4.07
N GLY A 216 13.53 6.30 3.81
CA GLY A 216 13.32 6.79 2.44
C GLY A 216 12.47 5.84 1.58
N ASP A 217 12.95 5.54 0.37
CA ASP A 217 12.31 4.57 -0.53
C ASP A 217 12.39 3.14 0.04
N ILE A 218 11.29 2.71 0.67
CA ILE A 218 11.22 1.44 1.38
C ILE A 218 10.94 0.25 0.45
N ASN A 219 10.34 0.46 -0.73
CA ASN A 219 9.87 -0.62 -1.61
C ASN A 219 10.99 -1.62 -1.97
N PRO A 220 12.18 -1.19 -2.46
CA PRO A 220 13.27 -2.12 -2.75
C PRO A 220 13.75 -2.94 -1.54
N LEU A 221 13.65 -2.39 -0.32
CA LEU A 221 14.03 -3.08 0.91
C LEU A 221 12.98 -4.12 1.31
N LEU A 222 11.69 -3.79 1.21
CA LEU A 222 10.61 -4.71 1.56
C LEU A 222 10.72 -6.03 0.77
N TYR A 223 10.89 -5.92 -0.54
CA TYR A 223 10.94 -7.08 -1.43
C TYR A 223 12.25 -7.87 -1.29
N ARG A 224 13.38 -7.20 -1.05
CA ARG A 224 14.65 -7.88 -0.78
C ARG A 224 14.60 -8.68 0.52
N ILE A 225 13.94 -8.12 1.54
CA ILE A 225 13.70 -8.82 2.81
C ILE A 225 12.80 -10.04 2.58
N ALA A 226 11.74 -9.91 1.79
CA ALA A 226 10.85 -11.01 1.46
C ALA A 226 11.55 -12.17 0.71
N GLU A 227 12.51 -11.86 -0.15
CA GLU A 227 13.21 -12.86 -0.99
C GLU A 227 14.10 -13.82 -0.18
N GLY A 228 14.70 -13.37 0.93
CA GLY A 228 15.73 -14.20 1.57
C GLY A 228 16.15 -13.80 2.98
N ALA A 229 15.35 -13.04 3.73
CA ALA A 229 15.70 -12.72 5.10
C ALA A 229 15.79 -13.97 6.00
N PRO A 230 16.69 -13.97 7.00
CA PRO A 230 16.86 -15.09 7.94
C PRO A 230 15.66 -15.29 8.89
N ARG A 231 14.72 -14.34 8.91
CA ARG A 231 13.49 -14.38 9.73
C ARG A 231 12.33 -13.83 8.90
N PRO A 232 11.11 -14.35 9.09
CA PRO A 232 9.94 -13.81 8.41
C PRO A 232 9.65 -12.39 8.91
N ALA A 233 9.67 -11.43 8.00
CA ALA A 233 9.29 -10.04 8.28
C ALA A 233 7.81 -9.77 8.06
N TYR A 234 7.11 -10.73 7.44
CA TYR A 234 5.70 -10.61 7.07
C TYR A 234 4.92 -11.82 7.55
N ARG A 235 3.66 -11.57 7.90
CA ARG A 235 2.64 -12.59 8.10
C ARG A 235 1.87 -12.71 6.79
N ASP A 236 2.07 -13.84 6.13
CA ASP A 236 1.48 -14.17 4.84
C ASP A 236 -0.03 -14.38 4.99
N VAL A 237 -0.83 -13.70 4.18
CA VAL A 237 -2.30 -13.74 4.21
C VAL A 237 -2.76 -14.55 3.02
N THR A 238 -3.14 -15.81 3.25
CA THR A 238 -3.37 -16.78 2.17
C THR A 238 -4.85 -17.11 1.91
N LEU A 239 -5.76 -16.42 2.61
CA LEU A 239 -7.20 -16.72 2.59
C LEU A 239 -8.04 -15.56 2.06
N GLY A 240 -8.89 -15.89 1.10
CA GLY A 240 -9.89 -15.00 0.50
C GLY A 240 -9.37 -14.37 -0.80
N GLY A 241 -9.80 -13.15 -1.10
CA GLY A 241 -9.48 -12.47 -2.35
C GLY A 241 -10.02 -11.05 -2.38
N ASN A 242 -10.01 -10.46 -3.56
CA ASN A 242 -10.78 -9.28 -3.90
C ASN A 242 -11.58 -9.59 -5.19
N ALA A 243 -12.14 -8.59 -5.87
CA ALA A 243 -12.91 -8.83 -7.10
C ALA A 243 -12.05 -9.21 -8.31
N VAL A 244 -10.73 -9.11 -8.20
CA VAL A 244 -9.77 -9.31 -9.29
C VAL A 244 -9.00 -10.62 -9.11
N ASP A 245 -8.68 -10.98 -7.87
CA ASP A 245 -7.77 -12.07 -7.57
C ASP A 245 -8.03 -12.76 -6.23
N ASN A 246 -7.39 -13.92 -6.04
CA ASN A 246 -7.38 -14.67 -4.78
C ASN A 246 -6.02 -14.53 -4.10
N ALA A 247 -6.06 -14.48 -2.77
CA ALA A 247 -4.87 -14.56 -1.94
C ALA A 247 -4.27 -15.98 -1.98
N GLY A 248 -2.96 -16.07 -1.74
CA GLY A 248 -2.25 -17.34 -1.82
C GLY A 248 -0.84 -17.24 -1.23
N PRO A 249 -0.09 -18.37 -1.16
CA PRO A 249 1.21 -18.37 -0.51
C PRO A 249 2.22 -17.41 -1.17
N GLY A 250 2.89 -16.59 -0.37
CA GLY A 250 3.89 -15.63 -0.81
C GLY A 250 3.26 -14.28 -1.21
N TYR A 251 3.81 -13.64 -2.24
CA TYR A 251 3.25 -12.39 -2.74
C TYR A 251 1.95 -12.67 -3.52
N ASP A 252 0.88 -11.94 -3.22
CA ASP A 252 -0.35 -11.96 -4.01
C ASP A 252 -0.88 -10.56 -4.37
N LEU A 253 -1.81 -10.51 -5.32
CA LEU A 253 -2.41 -9.28 -5.84
C LEU A 253 -3.52 -8.71 -4.94
N VAL A 254 -3.62 -9.18 -3.69
CA VAL A 254 -4.71 -8.81 -2.76
C VAL A 254 -4.15 -8.15 -1.51
N THR A 255 -3.09 -8.71 -0.93
CA THR A 255 -2.42 -8.27 0.30
C THR A 255 -0.91 -8.08 0.15
N GLY A 256 -0.37 -8.30 -1.05
CA GLY A 256 1.02 -8.05 -1.37
C GLY A 256 1.93 -9.01 -0.62
N LEU A 257 2.92 -8.47 0.10
CA LEU A 257 3.80 -9.26 0.96
C LEU A 257 3.12 -9.73 2.27
N GLY A 258 1.89 -9.29 2.54
CA GLY A 258 1.17 -9.55 3.78
C GLY A 258 1.32 -8.43 4.81
N THR A 259 1.08 -8.73 6.09
CA THR A 259 1.13 -7.76 7.18
C THR A 259 2.45 -7.82 7.94
N PRO A 260 2.92 -6.74 8.58
CA PRO A 260 4.27 -6.72 9.11
C PRO A 260 4.40 -7.46 10.45
N ASP A 261 5.46 -8.25 10.58
CA ASP A 261 6.09 -8.49 11.88
C ASP A 261 7.14 -7.38 12.12
N ILE A 262 6.71 -6.32 12.80
CA ILE A 262 7.51 -5.09 12.91
C ILE A 262 8.84 -5.30 13.64
N ASP A 263 8.86 -6.19 14.61
CA ASP A 263 10.05 -6.49 15.41
C ASP A 263 11.12 -7.19 14.57
N ASN A 264 10.72 -8.11 13.68
CA ASN A 264 11.63 -8.68 12.69
C ASN A 264 11.98 -7.69 11.57
N LEU A 265 10.98 -6.98 11.02
CA LEU A 265 11.15 -6.07 9.89
C LEU A 265 12.18 -4.98 10.22
N VAL A 266 12.05 -4.29 11.35
CA VAL A 266 12.94 -3.18 11.70
C VAL A 266 14.39 -3.64 11.88
N ARG A 267 14.63 -4.81 12.47
CA ARG A 267 15.97 -5.39 12.63
C ARG A 267 16.59 -5.82 11.31
N LEU A 268 15.76 -6.27 10.36
CA LEU A 268 16.21 -6.62 9.02
C LEU A 268 16.53 -5.37 8.19
N VAL A 269 15.77 -4.27 8.36
CA VAL A 269 16.11 -2.97 7.78
C VAL A 269 17.42 -2.44 8.36
N GLU A 270 17.61 -2.51 9.68
CA GLU A 270 18.85 -2.11 10.35
C GLU A 270 20.05 -2.91 9.81
N LEU A 271 19.91 -4.24 9.68
CA LEU A 271 20.94 -5.10 9.10
C LEU A 271 21.25 -4.71 7.65
N ALA A 272 20.21 -4.42 6.85
CA ALA A 272 20.38 -4.03 5.46
C ALA A 272 21.13 -2.70 5.30
N GLN A 273 20.91 -1.72 6.20
CA GLN A 273 21.67 -0.47 6.23
C GLN A 273 23.15 -0.71 6.57
N LYS A 274 23.44 -1.59 7.54
CA LYS A 274 24.81 -1.92 7.96
C LYS A 274 25.63 -2.66 6.90
N VAL A 275 25.00 -3.46 6.04
CA VAL A 275 25.69 -4.19 4.97
C VAL A 275 26.00 -3.30 3.75
N GLN A 276 25.26 -2.19 3.60
CA GLN A 276 25.42 -1.25 2.48
C GLN A 276 26.38 -0.09 2.79
N ALA A 277 26.63 0.18 4.08
CA ALA A 277 27.58 1.18 4.56
C ALA A 277 29.04 0.71 4.43
#